data_AF-A0AAN3V7V7-F1
#
_entry.id   AF-A0AAN3V7V7-F1
#
_cell.length_a   1.000
_cell.length_b   1.000
_cell.length_c   1.000
_cell.angle_alpha   90.00
_cell.angle_beta   90.00
_cell.angle_gamma   90.00
#
_symmetry.space_group_name_H-M   'P 1'
#
loop_
_entity.id
_entity.type
_entity.pdbx_description
1 polymer ?
#
loop_
_entity_poly.entity_id
_entity_poly.type
_entity_poly.pdbx_seq_one_letter_code
_entity_poly.pdbx_strand_id
1 'polypeptide(L)'
;MDDGGTLAVSAGGKATDVTMTSGGALIADSGATVEGTNASGKFSIDGISGQASGLLLENGGSFTVNAGGQAGNTTVGYRGTLTLAAGGSLSGRTQLSKGASMVLNGDVVSTGDIVNAGEIRFDNQTTPDAALSRAVAKGASR
;
A
#
# COMPACT_ATOMS: atom_id res chain seq x y z
N MET A 1 -9.03 -22.92 15.55
CA MET A 1 -8.48 -22.35 14.31
C MET A 1 -9.59 -21.49 13.77
N ASP A 2 -9.52 -20.18 14.04
CA ASP A 2 -10.31 -19.21 13.29
C ASP A 2 -9.50 -18.94 12.02
N ASP A 3 -9.49 -19.91 11.10
CA ASP A 3 -8.87 -19.73 9.79
C ASP A 3 -9.84 -18.86 8.98
N GLY A 4 -9.89 -17.57 9.32
CA GLY A 4 -10.73 -16.63 8.61
C GLY A 4 -10.42 -16.70 7.13
N GLY A 5 -11.48 -16.75 6.32
CA GLY A 5 -11.35 -16.89 4.88
C GLY A 5 -10.54 -15.76 4.25
N THR A 6 -9.97 -16.03 3.08
CA THR A 6 -9.35 -15.00 2.25
C THR A 6 -10.39 -14.41 1.31
N LEU A 7 -10.56 -13.09 1.36
CA LEU A 7 -11.28 -12.34 0.33
C LEU A 7 -10.27 -11.83 -0.69
N ALA A 8 -10.29 -12.41 -1.89
CA ALA A 8 -9.49 -11.96 -3.02
C ALA A 8 -10.37 -11.21 -4.04
N VAL A 9 -10.06 -9.95 -4.32
CA VAL A 9 -10.78 -9.13 -5.30
C VAL A 9 -9.78 -8.53 -6.27
N SER A 10 -9.80 -9.00 -7.51
CA SER A 10 -8.96 -8.47 -8.58
C SER A 10 -9.47 -7.14 -9.11
N ALA A 11 -8.61 -6.38 -9.80
CA ALA A 11 -9.01 -5.19 -10.55
C ALA A 11 -10.27 -5.40 -11.40
N GLY A 12 -11.23 -4.47 -11.32
CA GLY A 12 -12.55 -4.56 -11.94
C GLY A 12 -13.54 -5.49 -11.23
N GLY A 13 -13.09 -6.29 -10.26
CA GLY A 13 -13.94 -7.08 -9.39
C GLY A 13 -14.69 -6.21 -8.37
N LYS A 14 -15.89 -6.67 -7.97
CA LYS A 14 -16.75 -5.96 -7.02
C LYS A 14 -17.20 -6.87 -5.88
N ALA A 15 -17.01 -6.42 -4.64
CA ALA A 15 -17.51 -7.08 -3.44
C ALA A 15 -18.10 -6.02 -2.49
N THR A 16 -19.41 -6.03 -2.26
CA THR A 16 -20.08 -5.10 -1.34
C THR A 16 -20.63 -5.85 -0.14
N ASP A 17 -20.97 -5.12 0.93
CA ASP A 17 -21.53 -5.67 2.17
C ASP A 17 -20.60 -6.72 2.82
N VAL A 18 -19.30 -6.56 2.64
CA VAL A 18 -18.28 -7.46 3.19
C VAL A 18 -18.18 -7.26 4.69
N THR A 19 -18.18 -8.36 5.44
CA THR A 19 -17.80 -8.36 6.87
C THR A 19 -16.54 -9.20 7.04
N MET A 20 -15.42 -8.54 7.33
CA MET A 20 -14.14 -9.17 7.64
C MET A 20 -14.09 -9.52 9.13
N THR A 21 -14.17 -10.81 9.44
CA THR A 21 -14.04 -11.31 10.82
C THR A 21 -12.57 -11.53 11.19
N SER A 22 -12.32 -11.75 12.48
CA SER A 22 -10.99 -12.16 12.98
C SER A 22 -10.42 -13.32 12.17
N GLY A 23 -9.11 -13.27 11.92
CA GLY A 23 -8.40 -14.27 11.10
C GLY A 23 -8.55 -14.09 9.59
N GLY A 24 -9.47 -13.25 9.10
CA GLY A 24 -9.65 -13.01 7.67
C GLY A 24 -8.48 -12.26 7.04
N ALA A 25 -8.27 -12.49 5.74
CA ALA A 25 -7.26 -11.80 4.93
C ALA A 25 -7.90 -11.14 3.71
N LEU A 26 -7.57 -9.88 3.46
CA LEU A 26 -7.94 -9.16 2.24
C LEU A 26 -6.78 -9.21 1.25
N ILE A 27 -7.02 -9.66 0.02
CA ILE A 27 -6.07 -9.58 -1.10
C ILE A 27 -6.74 -8.77 -2.22
N ALA A 28 -6.29 -7.54 -2.43
CA ALA A 28 -6.87 -6.65 -3.45
C ALA A 28 -5.86 -5.63 -3.96
N ASP A 29 -6.27 -4.86 -4.97
CA ASP A 29 -5.53 -3.71 -5.45
C ASP A 29 -6.46 -2.51 -5.63
N SER A 30 -5.90 -1.32 -5.85
CA SER A 30 -6.68 -0.09 -5.95
C SER A 30 -7.60 -0.02 -7.17
N GLY A 31 -7.58 -0.98 -8.10
CA GLY A 31 -8.54 -1.13 -9.18
C GLY A 31 -9.77 -1.99 -8.83
N ALA A 32 -9.84 -2.58 -7.63
CA ALA A 32 -11.00 -3.34 -7.15
C ALA A 32 -12.06 -2.43 -6.52
N THR A 33 -13.33 -2.83 -6.54
CA THR A 33 -14.40 -2.14 -5.79
C THR A 33 -14.82 -2.97 -4.60
N VAL A 34 -14.53 -2.49 -3.38
CA VAL A 34 -14.87 -3.19 -2.14
C VAL A 34 -15.53 -2.23 -1.15
N GLU A 35 -16.63 -2.65 -0.53
CA GLU A 35 -17.23 -1.94 0.60
C GLU A 35 -17.54 -2.91 1.73
N GLY A 36 -17.13 -2.58 2.95
CA GLY A 36 -17.35 -3.45 4.08
C GLY A 36 -16.92 -2.92 5.43
N THR A 37 -16.89 -3.82 6.40
CA THR A 37 -16.42 -3.59 7.77
C THR A 37 -15.34 -4.59 8.13
N ASN A 38 -14.37 -4.15 8.94
CA ASN A 38 -13.34 -4.97 9.56
C ASN A 38 -13.24 -4.60 11.05
N ALA A 39 -12.28 -5.18 11.78
CA ALA A 39 -12.11 -4.92 13.21
C ALA A 39 -11.76 -3.45 13.55
N SER A 40 -11.26 -2.68 12.58
CA SER A 40 -10.98 -1.24 12.71
C SER A 40 -12.15 -0.34 12.28
N GLY A 41 -13.27 -0.91 11.82
CA GLY A 41 -14.47 -0.18 11.40
C GLY A 41 -14.76 -0.31 9.90
N LYS A 42 -15.35 0.73 9.31
CA LYS A 42 -15.69 0.75 7.87
C LYS A 42 -14.41 0.85 7.04
N PHE A 43 -14.34 0.08 5.96
CA PHE A 43 -13.31 0.22 4.93
C PHE A 43 -13.95 0.24 3.54
N SER A 44 -13.23 0.83 2.58
CA SER A 44 -13.66 0.90 1.19
C SER A 44 -12.47 0.91 0.23
N ILE A 45 -12.69 0.39 -0.96
CA ILE A 45 -11.83 0.54 -2.13
C ILE A 45 -12.76 0.94 -3.29
N ASP A 46 -12.53 2.12 -3.86
CA ASP A 46 -13.20 2.57 -5.07
C ASP A 46 -12.28 2.34 -6.26
N GLY A 47 -12.49 1.22 -6.95
CA GLY A 47 -11.71 0.82 -8.13
C GLY A 47 -11.80 1.78 -9.32
N ILE A 48 -12.78 2.70 -9.34
CA ILE A 48 -12.90 3.71 -10.39
C ILE A 48 -11.95 4.87 -10.13
N SER A 49 -11.94 5.39 -8.89
CA SER A 49 -11.07 6.51 -8.52
C SER A 49 -9.69 6.10 -8.02
N GLY A 50 -9.48 4.81 -7.73
CA GLY A 50 -8.24 4.31 -7.15
C GLY A 50 -8.10 4.58 -5.65
N GLN A 51 -9.16 5.02 -4.98
CA GLN A 51 -9.11 5.42 -3.57
C GLN A 51 -9.53 4.30 -2.63
N ALA A 52 -8.62 3.92 -1.73
CA ALA A 52 -8.85 3.00 -0.64
C ALA A 52 -8.77 3.73 0.71
N SER A 53 -9.57 3.30 1.69
CA SER A 53 -9.58 3.87 3.03
C SER A 53 -9.95 2.84 4.10
N GLY A 54 -9.34 2.94 5.29
CA GLY A 54 -9.69 2.10 6.45
C GLY A 54 -9.21 0.66 6.32
N LEU A 55 -8.20 0.41 5.49
CA LEU A 55 -7.69 -0.93 5.24
C LEU A 55 -7.08 -1.54 6.51
N LEU A 56 -7.41 -2.81 6.77
CA LEU A 56 -6.78 -3.64 7.79
C LEU A 56 -6.17 -4.86 7.10
N LEU A 57 -4.83 -4.88 6.99
CA LEU A 57 -4.08 -5.91 6.27
C LEU A 57 -3.35 -6.79 7.28
N GLU A 58 -3.89 -7.97 7.57
CA GLU A 58 -3.37 -8.91 8.56
C GLU A 58 -3.49 -10.34 8.03
N ASN A 59 -2.86 -11.31 8.69
CA ASN A 59 -3.02 -12.74 8.39
C ASN A 59 -2.61 -13.14 6.96
N GLY A 60 -1.68 -12.41 6.34
CA GLY A 60 -1.33 -12.58 4.93
C GLY A 60 -2.10 -11.69 3.97
N GLY A 61 -2.98 -10.81 4.48
CA GLY A 61 -3.65 -9.79 3.69
C GLY A 61 -2.65 -8.88 2.98
N SER A 62 -2.95 -8.56 1.73
CA SER A 62 -2.09 -7.77 0.86
C SER A 62 -2.90 -6.77 0.06
N PHE A 63 -2.42 -5.54 -0.02
CA PHE A 63 -3.00 -4.51 -0.87
C PHE A 63 -1.96 -3.82 -1.73
N THR A 64 -2.24 -3.69 -3.02
CA THR A 64 -1.41 -2.90 -3.95
C THR A 64 -2.06 -1.57 -4.28
N VAL A 65 -1.37 -0.48 -3.98
CA VAL A 65 -1.71 0.87 -4.44
C VAL A 65 -1.09 1.04 -5.84
N ASN A 66 -1.93 0.99 -6.88
CA ASN A 66 -1.48 1.17 -8.26
C ASN A 66 -1.09 2.63 -8.52
N ALA A 67 -0.41 2.89 -9.64
CA ALA A 67 -0.08 4.25 -10.09
C ALA A 67 -1.34 5.14 -10.15
N GLY A 68 -1.29 6.33 -9.53
CA GLY A 68 -2.43 7.23 -9.41
C GLY A 68 -3.45 6.86 -8.32
N GLY A 69 -3.32 5.69 -7.70
CA GLY A 69 -4.14 5.29 -6.56
C GLY A 69 -3.70 5.94 -5.25
N GLN A 70 -4.59 5.88 -4.26
CA GLN A 70 -4.32 6.36 -2.90
C GLN A 70 -4.85 5.37 -1.86
N ALA A 71 -4.05 5.06 -0.84
CA ALA A 71 -4.52 4.36 0.36
C ALA A 71 -4.47 5.29 1.58
N GLY A 72 -5.65 5.54 2.17
CA GLY A 72 -5.84 6.35 3.36
C GLY A 72 -6.05 5.50 4.61
N ASN A 73 -5.57 5.95 5.77
CA ASN A 73 -5.89 5.37 7.08
C ASN A 73 -5.73 3.83 7.11
N THR A 74 -4.52 3.35 6.81
CA THR A 74 -4.22 1.93 6.62
C THR A 74 -3.47 1.36 7.83
N THR A 75 -3.94 0.23 8.33
CA THR A 75 -3.23 -0.58 9.33
C THR A 75 -2.69 -1.85 8.67
N VAL A 76 -1.39 -2.05 8.75
CA VAL A 76 -0.71 -3.27 8.32
C VAL A 76 -0.27 -4.03 9.57
N GLY A 77 -0.94 -5.14 9.86
CA GLY A 77 -0.68 -6.01 10.99
C GLY A 77 0.31 -7.13 10.66
N TYR A 78 0.39 -8.11 11.57
CA TYR A 78 1.32 -9.23 11.42
C TYR A 78 1.07 -10.01 10.12
N ARG A 79 2.14 -10.23 9.33
CA ARG A 79 2.11 -10.85 8.00
C ARG A 79 1.29 -10.09 6.95
N GLY A 80 0.84 -8.87 7.25
CA GLY A 80 0.22 -7.98 6.28
C GLY A 80 1.25 -7.34 5.37
N THR A 81 0.85 -7.06 4.12
CA THR A 81 1.71 -6.38 3.13
C THR A 81 0.99 -5.23 2.44
N LEU A 82 1.58 -4.04 2.47
CA LEU A 82 1.14 -2.91 1.67
C LEU A 82 2.18 -2.62 0.58
N THR A 83 1.81 -2.73 -0.68
CA THR A 83 2.71 -2.44 -1.81
C THR A 83 2.29 -1.15 -2.50
N LEU A 84 3.24 -0.26 -2.74
CA LEU A 84 3.03 0.97 -3.51
C LEU A 84 3.78 0.87 -4.83
N ALA A 85 3.03 0.90 -5.93
CA ALA A 85 3.60 1.09 -7.26
C ALA A 85 4.12 2.53 -7.43
N ALA A 86 4.99 2.74 -8.43
CA ALA A 86 5.44 4.09 -8.80
C ALA A 86 4.22 4.98 -9.12
N GLY A 87 4.17 6.16 -8.51
CA GLY A 87 3.05 7.08 -8.60
C GLY A 87 1.86 6.75 -7.68
N GLY A 88 1.96 5.72 -6.83
CA GLY A 88 1.01 5.45 -5.76
C GLY A 88 1.21 6.39 -4.57
N SER A 89 0.13 6.63 -3.79
CA SER A 89 0.16 7.56 -2.66
C SER A 89 -0.46 7.04 -1.36
N LEU A 90 0.00 7.59 -0.24
CA LEU A 90 -0.58 7.41 1.09
C LEU A 90 -1.17 8.72 1.61
N SER A 91 -2.26 8.61 2.36
CA SER A 91 -2.87 9.72 3.09
C SER A 91 -3.31 9.30 4.50
N GLY A 92 -3.52 10.28 5.38
CA GLY A 92 -3.84 10.01 6.78
C GLY A 92 -2.76 9.17 7.48
N ARG A 93 -3.15 8.35 8.45
CA ARG A 93 -2.20 7.52 9.20
C ARG A 93 -2.00 6.15 8.55
N THR A 94 -0.76 5.79 8.27
CA THR A 94 -0.36 4.41 7.96
C THR A 94 0.40 3.83 9.15
N GLN A 95 -0.08 2.71 9.71
CA GLN A 95 0.54 2.04 10.85
C GLN A 95 1.03 0.65 10.45
N LEU A 96 2.32 0.38 10.65
CA LEU A 96 2.91 -0.94 10.46
C LEU A 96 3.23 -1.57 11.81
N SER A 97 2.69 -2.75 12.07
CA SER A 97 3.01 -3.56 13.25
C SER A 97 4.28 -4.40 13.04
N LYS A 98 4.81 -5.00 14.11
CA LYS A 98 5.91 -5.96 14.01
C LYS A 98 5.53 -7.12 13.09
N GLY A 99 6.38 -7.41 12.11
CA GLY A 99 6.14 -8.45 11.10
C GLY A 99 5.20 -8.03 9.95
N ALA A 100 4.82 -6.75 9.88
CA ALA A 100 4.23 -6.14 8.70
C ALA A 100 5.31 -5.73 7.69
N SER A 101 4.95 -5.66 6.42
CA SER A 101 5.82 -5.14 5.35
C SER A 101 5.11 -4.03 4.57
N MET A 102 5.85 -2.97 4.26
CA MET A 102 5.49 -2.02 3.21
C MET A 102 6.57 -2.00 2.15
N VAL A 103 6.18 -2.15 0.89
CA VAL A 103 7.09 -2.19 -0.26
C VAL A 103 6.85 -0.98 -1.14
N LEU A 104 7.90 -0.22 -1.44
CA LEU A 104 7.85 1.00 -2.23
C LEU A 104 8.58 0.78 -3.56
N ASN A 105 7.84 0.73 -4.67
CA ASN A 105 8.35 0.44 -6.00
C ASN A 105 8.53 1.73 -6.82
N GLY A 106 9.58 2.50 -6.54
CA GLY A 106 9.86 3.77 -7.22
C GLY A 106 9.35 5.00 -6.46
N ASP A 107 9.00 6.05 -7.20
CA ASP A 107 8.57 7.33 -6.62
C ASP A 107 7.16 7.19 -6.03
N VAL A 108 7.05 7.38 -4.71
CA VAL A 108 5.80 7.32 -3.96
C VAL A 108 5.63 8.58 -3.13
N VAL A 109 4.39 8.96 -2.85
CA VAL A 109 4.09 10.16 -2.05
C VAL A 109 3.30 9.76 -0.81
N SER A 110 3.74 10.23 0.36
CA SER A 110 2.89 10.21 1.58
C SER A 110 2.59 11.64 2.01
N THR A 111 1.31 11.91 2.23
CA THR A 111 0.83 13.20 2.75
C THR A 111 0.43 13.13 4.23
N GLY A 112 0.54 11.96 4.85
CA GLY A 112 0.24 11.76 6.26
C GLY A 112 1.31 10.98 7.02
N ASP A 113 0.97 10.60 8.25
CA ASP A 113 1.90 9.98 9.19
C ASP A 113 2.16 8.50 8.84
N ILE A 114 3.43 8.10 8.89
CA ILE A 114 3.81 6.68 8.86
C ILE A 114 4.38 6.32 10.23
N VAL A 115 3.70 5.41 10.94
CA VAL A 115 4.17 4.86 12.22
C VAL A 115 4.68 3.45 11.94
N ASN A 116 5.99 3.26 12.00
CA ASN A 116 6.62 2.00 11.63
C ASN A 116 7.14 1.21 12.84
N ALA A 117 6.60 0.02 13.05
CA ALA A 117 7.18 -1.03 13.89
C ALA A 117 7.49 -2.33 13.10
N GLY A 118 7.31 -2.31 11.78
CA GLY A 118 7.60 -3.40 10.84
C GLY A 118 8.75 -3.07 9.90
N GLU A 119 8.67 -3.58 8.67
CA GLU A 119 9.68 -3.35 7.63
C GLU A 119 9.15 -2.42 6.54
N ILE A 120 9.97 -1.45 6.13
CA ILE A 120 9.76 -0.66 4.92
C ILE A 120 10.88 -1.00 3.95
N ARG A 121 10.52 -1.55 2.79
CA ARG A 121 11.45 -2.01 1.77
C ARG A 121 11.32 -1.15 0.52
N PHE A 122 12.44 -0.61 0.05
CA PHE A 122 12.49 0.16 -1.19
C PHE A 122 12.94 -0.75 -2.31
N ASP A 123 12.01 -1.13 -3.18
CA ASP A 123 12.30 -1.83 -4.43
C ASP A 123 12.57 -0.79 -5.50
N ASN A 124 13.74 -0.18 -5.37
CA ASN A 124 14.28 0.63 -6.44
C ASN A 124 14.67 -0.33 -7.58
N GLN A 125 13.82 -0.47 -8.59
CA GLN A 125 14.31 -0.78 -9.93
C GLN A 125 15.20 0.41 -10.30
N THR A 126 16.49 0.35 -9.93
CA THR A 126 17.49 1.32 -10.38
C THR A 126 17.41 1.35 -11.90
N THR A 127 16.75 2.34 -12.47
CA THR A 127 16.99 2.67 -13.86
C THR A 127 18.46 3.11 -13.90
N PRO A 128 19.33 2.47 -14.69
CA PRO A 128 20.76 2.79 -14.70
C PRO A 128 21.10 4.23 -15.11
N ASP A 129 20.11 5.08 -15.44
CA ASP A 129 20.29 6.37 -16.11
C ASP A 129 20.39 7.59 -15.18
N ALA A 130 20.18 7.46 -13.87
CA ALA A 130 20.28 8.62 -12.96
C ALA A 130 21.73 9.02 -12.60
N ALA A 131 22.76 8.36 -13.15
CA ALA A 131 24.17 8.58 -12.82
C ALA A 131 24.92 9.51 -13.80
N LEU A 132 24.25 10.46 -14.47
CA LEU A 132 24.91 11.41 -15.39
C LEU A 132 24.68 12.89 -15.05
N SER A 133 24.70 13.26 -13.78
CA SER A 133 24.95 14.66 -13.41
C SER A 133 26.45 14.94 -13.48
N ARG A 134 26.96 15.21 -14.70
CA ARG A 134 28.35 15.65 -14.94
C ARG A 134 28.58 16.98 -14.21
N ALA A 135 29.36 16.96 -13.14
CA ALA A 135 29.93 18.19 -12.56
C ALA A 135 30.89 18.81 -13.58
N VAL A 136 30.50 19.92 -14.22
CA VAL A 136 31.41 20.72 -15.04
C VAL A 136 32.18 21.64 -14.10
N ALA A 137 33.35 21.20 -13.62
CA ALA A 137 34.32 22.10 -13.03
C ALA A 137 34.99 22.88 -14.17
N LYS A 138 34.60 24.13 -14.38
CA LYS A 138 35.25 25.02 -15.34
C LYS A 138 36.59 25.48 -14.74
N GLY A 139 37.65 24.71 -14.97
CA GLY A 139 39.01 25.17 -14.73
C GLY A 139 39.39 26.22 -15.78
N ALA A 140 39.54 27.47 -15.35
CA ALA A 140 40.33 28.44 -16.10
C ALA A 140 41.70 28.52 -15.43
N SER A 141 42.74 28.09 -16.15
CA SER A 141 44.13 28.24 -15.78
C SER A 141 44.73 29.46 -16.48
N ARG A 142 45.57 30.17 -15.71
CA ARG A 142 46.50 31.27 -16.04
C ARG A 142 45.92 32.68 -16.16
#